data_AF-A0A933L617-F1
#
_entry.id   AF-A0A933L617-F1
#
_cell.length_a   1.000
_cell.length_b   1.000
_cell.length_c   1.000
_cell.angle_alpha   90.00
_cell.angle_beta   90.00
_cell.angle_gamma   90.00
#
_symmetry.space_group_name_H-M   'P 1'
#
loop_
_entity.id
_entity.type
_entity.pdbx_description
1 polymer ?
#
loop_
_entity_poly.entity_id
_entity_poly.type
_entity_poly.pdbx_seq_one_letter_code
_entity_poly.pdbx_strand_id
1 'polypeptide(L)'
;MKTLSWITVGFTYLLMVWGNLVSTTGSGLGCPDWPLCYGTVFPPLQKEVIFEWGHRWIALITAIFILITLMKTIKKPPQDSSKKHAFTILVLLAIQILLGGITVFLQLSILASTIHLLIACLVLAGLISIACSYSDFNYHLNYRALHLLSKTALVGLLIQLALGGLVRHSHAGLACSQFPNCLESFFPIPLTFETSLAFIHRWWGIIMIGVFIHLPLKVFKNSYPLKKLSSFLLVLFILQIILGVTNVLFGLHTHIRATHAALGYALWGLLFYFSLKIGALHKWFI
;
A
#
# COMPACT_ATOMS: atom_id res chain seq x y z
N MET A 1 2.78 -5.34 -24.35
CA MET A 1 2.78 -5.86 -22.98
C MET A 1 3.22 -4.84 -21.95
N LYS A 2 4.38 -4.20 -22.13
CA LYS A 2 4.89 -3.14 -21.25
C LYS A 2 3.85 -2.07 -20.89
N THR A 3 3.16 -1.49 -21.89
CA THR A 3 2.12 -0.47 -21.66
C THR A 3 0.96 -1.03 -20.83
N LEU A 4 0.43 -2.19 -21.20
CA LEU A 4 -0.69 -2.84 -20.50
C LEU A 4 -0.37 -3.13 -19.02
N SER A 5 0.82 -3.68 -18.73
CA SER A 5 1.19 -4.01 -17.35
C SER A 5 1.34 -2.76 -16.49
N TRP A 6 1.91 -1.67 -17.01
CA TRP A 6 2.01 -0.40 -16.29
C TRP A 6 0.65 0.30 -16.13
N ILE A 7 -0.23 0.21 -17.14
CA ILE A 7 -1.63 0.66 -17.01
C ILE A 7 -2.32 -0.11 -15.87
N THR A 8 -2.14 -1.43 -15.82
CA THR A 8 -2.73 -2.27 -14.76
C THR A 8 -2.23 -1.88 -13.38
N VAL A 9 -0.91 -1.65 -13.22
CA VAL A 9 -0.32 -1.12 -11.98
C VAL A 9 -0.97 0.22 -11.58
N GLY A 10 -1.15 1.13 -12.55
CA GLY A 10 -1.79 2.42 -12.33
C GLY A 10 -3.25 2.29 -11.84
N PHE A 11 -4.06 1.46 -12.51
CA PHE A 11 -5.44 1.20 -12.10
C PHE A 11 -5.53 0.55 -10.72
N THR A 12 -4.65 -0.41 -10.40
CA THR A 12 -4.60 -1.01 -9.06
C THR A 12 -4.24 0.02 -7.99
N TYR A 13 -3.26 0.90 -8.25
CA TYR A 13 -2.95 2.00 -7.34
C TYR A 13 -4.14 2.94 -7.13
N LEU A 14 -4.81 3.36 -8.22
CA LEU A 14 -5.98 4.23 -8.14
C LEU A 14 -7.15 3.56 -7.41
N LEU A 15 -7.35 2.25 -7.59
CA LEU A 15 -8.34 1.48 -6.84
C LEU A 15 -8.05 1.50 -5.34
N MET A 16 -6.78 1.32 -4.94
CA MET A 16 -6.38 1.41 -3.53
C MET A 16 -6.61 2.82 -2.96
N VAL A 17 -6.31 3.87 -3.73
CA VAL A 17 -6.57 5.26 -3.34
C VAL A 17 -8.08 5.50 -3.18
N TRP A 18 -8.91 4.99 -4.09
CA TRP A 18 -10.36 5.11 -4.00
C TRP A 18 -10.91 4.34 -2.80
N GLY A 19 -10.47 3.11 -2.54
CA GLY A 19 -10.87 2.34 -1.35
C GLY A 19 -10.50 3.04 -0.05
N ASN A 20 -9.33 3.68 -0.02
CA ASN A 20 -8.94 4.58 1.05
C ASN A 20 -9.90 5.78 1.17
N LEU A 21 -10.34 6.40 0.07
CA LEU A 21 -11.33 7.48 0.11
C LEU A 21 -12.65 7.00 0.73
N VAL A 22 -13.19 5.86 0.29
CA VAL A 22 -14.42 5.25 0.82
C VAL A 22 -14.37 5.15 2.34
N SER A 23 -13.27 4.65 2.91
CA SER A 23 -13.17 4.55 4.36
C SER A 23 -12.92 5.90 5.05
N THR A 24 -12.24 6.87 4.41
CA THR A 24 -12.02 8.20 5.03
C THR A 24 -13.26 9.08 5.03
N THR A 25 -14.18 8.85 4.09
CA THR A 25 -15.47 9.55 4.01
C THR A 25 -16.55 8.88 4.86
N GLY A 26 -16.23 7.79 5.56
CA GLY A 26 -17.21 7.02 6.35
C GLY A 26 -18.13 6.14 5.50
N SER A 27 -17.88 6.03 4.20
CA SER A 27 -18.77 5.38 3.23
C SER A 27 -18.56 3.87 3.10
N GLY A 28 -17.80 3.23 3.99
CA GLY A 28 -17.43 1.80 3.87
C GLY A 28 -18.56 0.80 4.14
N LEU A 29 -19.71 1.28 4.61
CA LEU A 29 -20.95 0.51 4.81
C LEU A 29 -22.13 1.17 4.07
N GLY A 30 -21.84 1.94 3.01
CA GLY A 30 -22.86 2.56 2.18
C GLY A 30 -23.68 1.54 1.38
N CYS A 31 -23.15 0.34 1.15
CA CYS A 31 -23.87 -0.78 0.54
C CYS A 31 -24.05 -1.91 1.57
N PRO A 32 -25.29 -2.32 1.91
CA PRO A 32 -25.53 -3.31 2.97
C PRO A 32 -25.24 -4.77 2.54
N ASP A 33 -25.18 -5.03 1.24
CA ASP A 33 -25.00 -6.33 0.62
C ASP A 33 -23.77 -6.37 -0.29
N TRP A 34 -23.36 -7.58 -0.67
CA TRP A 34 -22.28 -7.85 -1.62
C TRP A 34 -22.63 -9.13 -2.39
N PRO A 35 -22.42 -9.21 -3.72
CA PRO A 35 -21.64 -8.29 -4.57
C PRO A 35 -22.41 -7.07 -5.11
N LEU A 36 -23.75 -7.11 -5.08
CA LEU A 36 -24.62 -6.00 -5.47
C LEU A 36 -24.73 -4.94 -4.37
N CYS A 37 -25.40 -3.83 -4.65
CA CYS A 37 -25.69 -2.79 -3.67
C CYS A 37 -27.20 -2.51 -3.67
N TYR A 38 -27.83 -2.67 -2.51
CA TYR A 38 -29.28 -2.72 -2.34
C TYR A 38 -29.96 -3.76 -3.26
N GLY A 39 -29.31 -4.91 -3.48
CA GLY A 39 -29.81 -5.96 -4.38
C GLY A 39 -29.87 -5.56 -5.86
N THR A 40 -29.30 -4.41 -6.24
CA THR A 40 -29.35 -3.88 -7.60
C THR A 40 -27.97 -3.52 -8.12
N VAL A 41 -27.86 -3.39 -9.44
CA VAL A 41 -26.64 -2.92 -10.11
C VAL A 41 -26.53 -1.39 -10.05
N PHE A 42 -27.67 -0.68 -10.01
CA PHE A 42 -27.78 0.77 -9.94
C PHE A 42 -28.62 1.19 -8.73
N PRO A 43 -28.01 1.33 -7.55
CA PRO A 43 -28.70 1.72 -6.33
C PRO A 43 -29.05 3.22 -6.31
N PRO A 44 -29.86 3.68 -5.35
CA PRO A 44 -30.06 5.10 -5.12
C PRO A 44 -28.73 5.81 -4.85
N LEU A 45 -28.40 6.81 -5.67
CA LEU A 45 -27.10 7.49 -5.65
C LEU A 45 -27.04 8.58 -4.56
N GLN A 46 -27.12 8.14 -3.30
CA GLN A 46 -26.81 8.99 -2.15
C GLN A 46 -25.30 9.08 -1.96
N LYS A 47 -24.83 10.13 -1.28
CA LYS A 47 -23.39 10.47 -1.20
C LYS A 47 -22.53 9.29 -0.74
N GLU A 48 -22.92 8.58 0.31
CA GLU A 48 -22.15 7.45 0.86
C GLU A 48 -22.19 6.23 -0.07
N VAL A 49 -23.35 5.94 -0.66
CA VAL A 49 -23.54 4.84 -1.61
C VAL A 49 -22.63 5.02 -2.84
N ILE A 50 -22.50 6.24 -3.36
CA ILE A 50 -21.68 6.52 -4.57
C ILE A 50 -20.22 6.10 -4.37
N PHE A 51 -19.64 6.33 -3.20
CA PHE A 51 -18.24 5.99 -2.94
C PHE A 51 -18.01 4.48 -2.95
N GLU A 52 -18.83 3.73 -2.22
CA GLU A 52 -18.68 2.27 -2.14
C GLU A 52 -19.09 1.58 -3.45
N TRP A 53 -20.21 1.97 -4.04
CA TRP A 53 -20.64 1.47 -5.35
C TRP A 53 -19.61 1.77 -6.44
N GLY A 54 -19.07 3.00 -6.46
CA GLY A 54 -17.98 3.38 -7.37
C GLY A 54 -16.72 2.54 -7.16
N HIS A 55 -16.37 2.25 -5.91
CA HIS A 55 -15.23 1.38 -5.60
C HIS A 55 -15.40 -0.02 -6.20
N ARG A 56 -16.61 -0.60 -6.11
CA ARG A 56 -16.93 -1.93 -6.66
C ARG A 56 -16.81 -1.98 -8.18
N TRP A 57 -17.26 -0.95 -8.87
CA TRP A 57 -17.10 -0.84 -10.33
C TRP A 57 -15.64 -0.68 -10.75
N ILE A 58 -14.90 0.21 -10.07
CA ILE A 58 -13.46 0.38 -10.33
C ILE A 58 -12.72 -0.94 -10.03
N ALA A 59 -13.14 -1.68 -9.00
CA ALA A 59 -12.57 -2.99 -8.66
C ALA A 59 -12.80 -4.01 -9.76
N LEU A 60 -14.02 -4.11 -10.31
CA LEU A 60 -14.35 -5.01 -11.42
C LEU A 60 -13.50 -4.70 -12.67
N ILE A 61 -13.43 -3.41 -13.06
CA ILE A 61 -12.62 -2.98 -14.21
C ILE A 61 -11.15 -3.33 -13.97
N THR A 62 -10.61 -2.99 -12.80
CA THR A 62 -9.22 -3.29 -12.43
C THR A 62 -8.95 -4.79 -12.45
N ALA A 63 -9.86 -5.62 -11.94
CA ALA A 63 -9.73 -7.07 -11.96
C ALA A 63 -9.64 -7.62 -13.39
N ILE A 64 -10.42 -7.07 -14.34
CA ILE A 64 -10.31 -7.44 -15.75
C ILE A 64 -8.93 -7.11 -16.32
N PHE A 65 -8.40 -5.91 -16.05
CA PHE A 65 -7.03 -5.54 -16.47
C PHE A 65 -5.96 -6.46 -15.88
N ILE A 66 -6.11 -6.82 -14.60
CA ILE A 66 -5.24 -7.80 -13.92
C ILE A 66 -5.33 -9.14 -14.64
N LEU A 67 -6.52 -9.70 -14.82
CA LEU A 67 -6.71 -11.01 -15.46
C LEU A 67 -6.13 -11.05 -16.88
N ILE A 68 -6.33 -10.01 -17.69
CA ILE A 68 -5.72 -9.93 -19.04
C ILE A 68 -4.19 -9.93 -18.94
N THR A 69 -3.62 -9.17 -18.00
CA THR A 69 -2.18 -9.14 -17.77
C THR A 69 -1.64 -10.50 -17.32
N LEU A 70 -2.33 -11.19 -16.42
CA LEU A 70 -1.97 -12.52 -15.93
C LEU A 70 -2.04 -13.57 -17.06
N MET A 71 -3.14 -13.60 -17.82
CA MET A 71 -3.31 -14.53 -18.95
C MET A 71 -2.19 -14.38 -19.99
N LYS A 72 -1.81 -13.15 -20.33
CA LYS A 72 -0.70 -12.92 -21.27
C LYS A 72 0.66 -13.30 -20.68
N THR A 73 0.84 -13.15 -19.36
CA THR A 73 2.09 -13.51 -18.66
C THR A 73 2.26 -15.03 -18.54
N ILE A 74 1.18 -15.78 -18.31
CA ILE A 74 1.20 -17.24 -18.24
C ILE A 74 1.58 -17.88 -19.60
N LYS A 75 1.34 -17.18 -20.72
CA LYS A 75 1.72 -17.60 -22.08
C LYS A 75 3.23 -17.48 -22.38
N LYS A 76 4.04 -16.88 -21.51
CA LYS A 76 5.51 -16.83 -21.66
C LYS A 76 6.14 -18.24 -21.68
N PRO A 77 7.45 -18.42 -21.92
CA PRO A 77 8.11 -19.72 -21.76
C PRO A 77 8.05 -20.24 -20.31
N PRO A 78 7.92 -21.57 -20.04
CA PRO A 78 7.82 -22.14 -18.69
C PRO A 78 8.94 -21.73 -17.72
N GLN A 79 10.15 -21.51 -18.24
CA GLN A 79 11.33 -21.10 -17.49
C GLN A 79 11.32 -19.62 -17.06
N ASP A 80 10.36 -18.81 -17.56
CA ASP A 80 10.23 -17.40 -17.16
C ASP A 80 9.61 -17.31 -15.76
N SER A 81 10.38 -16.78 -14.80
CA SER A 81 9.95 -16.69 -13.40
C SER A 81 8.77 -15.75 -13.17
N SER A 82 8.44 -14.86 -14.12
CA SER A 82 7.23 -14.03 -14.06
C SER A 82 5.93 -14.85 -14.10
N LYS A 83 5.98 -16.12 -14.53
CA LYS A 83 4.85 -17.05 -14.42
C LYS A 83 4.48 -17.38 -12.98
N LYS A 84 5.47 -17.68 -12.13
CA LYS A 84 5.24 -17.98 -10.70
C LYS A 84 4.50 -16.82 -10.04
N HIS A 85 4.94 -15.60 -10.32
CA HIS A 85 4.27 -14.37 -9.88
C HIS A 85 2.83 -14.28 -10.39
N ALA A 86 2.58 -14.61 -11.66
CA ALA A 86 1.23 -14.53 -12.20
C ALA A 86 0.26 -15.48 -11.47
N PHE A 87 0.70 -16.70 -11.14
CA PHE A 87 -0.08 -17.63 -10.31
C PHE A 87 -0.27 -17.11 -8.87
N THR A 88 0.79 -16.59 -8.23
CA THR A 88 0.67 -16.00 -6.89
C THR A 88 -0.33 -14.83 -6.88
N ILE A 89 -0.26 -13.93 -7.87
CA ILE A 89 -1.18 -12.80 -7.96
C ILE A 89 -2.61 -13.25 -8.24
N LEU A 90 -2.82 -14.32 -9.02
CA LEU A 90 -4.15 -14.88 -9.24
C LEU A 90 -4.78 -15.34 -7.91
N VAL A 91 -4.02 -16.05 -7.08
CA VAL A 91 -4.46 -16.49 -5.75
C VAL A 91 -4.72 -15.30 -4.84
N LEU A 92 -3.78 -14.34 -4.79
CA LEU A 92 -3.95 -13.13 -3.98
C LEU A 92 -5.15 -12.28 -4.42
N LEU A 93 -5.44 -12.20 -5.72
CA LEU A 93 -6.61 -11.49 -6.25
C LEU A 93 -7.91 -12.17 -5.82
N ALA A 94 -7.98 -13.50 -5.85
CA ALA A 94 -9.15 -14.22 -5.36
C ALA A 94 -9.37 -13.96 -3.85
N ILE A 95 -8.29 -14.05 -3.05
CA ILE A 95 -8.33 -13.71 -1.62
C ILE A 95 -8.77 -12.25 -1.41
N GLN A 96 -8.26 -11.31 -2.22
CA GLN A 96 -8.61 -9.89 -2.13
C GLN A 96 -10.10 -9.63 -2.35
N ILE A 97 -10.69 -10.26 -3.38
CA ILE A 97 -12.11 -10.13 -3.72
C ILE A 97 -12.97 -10.70 -2.59
N LEU A 98 -12.61 -11.89 -2.09
CA LEU A 98 -13.32 -12.54 -0.98
C LEU A 98 -13.23 -11.70 0.31
N LEU A 99 -12.04 -11.22 0.67
CA LEU A 99 -11.85 -10.36 1.85
C LEU A 99 -12.63 -9.06 1.71
N GLY A 100 -12.73 -8.47 0.51
CA GLY A 100 -13.53 -7.27 0.28
C GLY A 100 -15.03 -7.49 0.52
N GLY A 101 -15.56 -8.65 0.16
CA GLY A 101 -16.93 -9.04 0.54
C GLY A 101 -17.08 -9.26 2.04
N ILE A 102 -16.14 -10.00 2.65
CA ILE A 102 -16.12 -10.29 4.10
C ILE A 102 -16.11 -9.01 4.94
N THR A 103 -15.42 -7.95 4.50
CA THR A 103 -15.40 -6.68 5.24
C THR A 103 -16.77 -6.03 5.37
N VAL A 104 -17.69 -6.24 4.42
CA VAL A 104 -19.08 -5.74 4.52
C VAL A 104 -19.83 -6.54 5.59
N PHE A 105 -19.77 -7.87 5.52
CA PHE A 105 -20.49 -8.75 6.47
C PHE A 105 -19.96 -8.66 7.91
N LEU A 106 -18.66 -8.42 8.08
CA LEU A 106 -18.03 -8.23 9.38
C LEU A 106 -18.02 -6.76 9.84
N GLN A 107 -18.84 -5.90 9.23
CA GLN A 107 -18.99 -4.49 9.61
C GLN A 107 -17.64 -3.76 9.80
N LEU A 108 -16.76 -3.89 8.79
CA LEU A 108 -15.43 -3.27 8.77
C LEU A 108 -14.48 -3.71 9.90
N SER A 109 -14.56 -4.98 10.33
CA SER A 109 -13.63 -5.58 11.29
C SER A 109 -12.17 -5.12 11.08
N ILE A 110 -11.52 -4.73 12.20
CA ILE A 110 -10.15 -4.18 12.23
C ILE A 110 -9.18 -5.09 11.48
N LEU A 111 -9.25 -6.39 11.76
CA LEU A 111 -8.34 -7.37 11.20
C LEU A 111 -8.63 -7.63 9.72
N ALA A 112 -9.89 -7.87 9.35
CA ALA A 112 -10.26 -8.15 7.97
C ALA A 112 -9.88 -6.98 7.04
N SER A 113 -10.18 -5.74 7.45
CA SER A 113 -9.86 -4.54 6.68
C SER A 113 -8.35 -4.29 6.57
N THR A 114 -7.60 -4.52 7.66
CA THR A 114 -6.13 -4.39 7.64
C THR A 114 -5.48 -5.45 6.76
N ILE A 115 -5.90 -6.73 6.85
CA ILE A 115 -5.39 -7.79 5.99
C ILE A 115 -5.74 -7.51 4.53
N HIS A 116 -6.96 -7.03 4.25
CA HIS A 116 -7.36 -6.63 2.91
C HIS A 116 -6.44 -5.55 2.32
N LEU A 117 -6.00 -4.57 3.12
CA LEU A 117 -5.00 -3.59 2.69
C LEU A 117 -3.62 -4.21 2.43
N LEU A 118 -3.16 -5.11 3.29
CA LEU A 118 -1.84 -5.73 3.15
C LEU A 118 -1.77 -6.66 1.92
N ILE A 119 -2.83 -7.42 1.65
CA ILE A 119 -2.93 -8.24 0.44
C ILE A 119 -2.98 -7.35 -0.81
N ALA A 120 -3.69 -6.22 -0.79
CA ALA A 120 -3.64 -5.24 -1.89
C ALA A 120 -2.21 -4.74 -2.17
N CYS A 121 -1.43 -4.46 -1.12
CA CYS A 121 -0.03 -4.06 -1.25
C CYS A 121 0.82 -5.15 -1.92
N LEU A 122 0.59 -6.43 -1.58
CA LEU A 122 1.27 -7.56 -2.21
C LEU A 122 0.86 -7.76 -3.66
N VAL A 123 -0.42 -7.58 -3.99
CA VAL A 123 -0.91 -7.60 -5.39
C VAL A 123 -0.25 -6.50 -6.21
N LEU A 124 -0.21 -5.27 -5.70
CA LEU A 124 0.45 -4.14 -6.36
C LEU A 124 1.95 -4.43 -6.59
N ALA A 125 2.64 -4.95 -5.58
CA ALA A 125 4.05 -5.34 -5.69
C ALA A 125 4.26 -6.43 -6.75
N GLY A 126 3.42 -7.47 -6.77
CA GLY A 126 3.46 -8.53 -7.77
C GLY A 126 3.25 -8.01 -9.20
N LEU A 127 2.30 -7.09 -9.40
CA LEU A 127 2.04 -6.48 -10.70
C LEU A 127 3.22 -5.61 -11.16
N ILE A 128 3.89 -4.90 -10.25
CA ILE A 128 5.12 -4.17 -10.55
C ILE A 128 6.24 -5.14 -10.97
N SER A 129 6.37 -6.29 -10.32
CA SER A 129 7.32 -7.35 -10.73
C SER A 129 7.06 -7.81 -12.17
N ILE A 130 5.80 -8.12 -12.51
CA ILE A 130 5.41 -8.48 -13.89
C ILE A 130 5.73 -7.34 -14.85
N ALA A 131 5.38 -6.08 -14.53
CA ALA A 131 5.62 -4.94 -15.41
C ALA A 131 7.12 -4.69 -15.68
N CYS A 132 7.96 -4.90 -14.66
CA CYS A 132 9.42 -4.88 -14.79
C CYS A 132 9.94 -6.02 -15.67
N SER A 133 9.34 -7.22 -15.63
CA SER A 133 9.75 -8.35 -16.48
C SER A 133 9.55 -8.11 -17.99
N TYR A 134 8.77 -7.08 -18.37
CA TYR A 134 8.59 -6.63 -19.75
C TYR A 134 9.36 -5.33 -20.07
N SER A 135 10.24 -4.88 -19.17
CA SER A 135 11.02 -3.65 -19.33
C SER A 135 12.52 -3.97 -19.29
N ASP A 136 13.26 -3.60 -20.33
CA ASP A 136 14.67 -4.02 -20.57
C ASP A 136 15.74 -3.34 -19.69
N PHE A 137 15.43 -2.96 -18.45
CA PHE A 137 16.41 -2.25 -17.61
C PHE A 137 16.45 -2.82 -16.19
N ASN A 138 17.52 -3.53 -15.84
CA ASN A 138 17.85 -3.89 -14.46
C ASN A 138 19.30 -3.49 -14.18
N TYR A 139 19.53 -2.86 -13.03
CA TYR A 139 20.87 -2.59 -12.53
C TYR A 139 21.24 -3.72 -11.55
N HIS A 140 22.08 -4.65 -11.98
CA HIS A 140 22.57 -5.69 -11.08
C HIS A 140 23.71 -5.13 -10.22
N LEU A 141 23.32 -4.43 -9.15
CA LEU A 141 24.24 -3.89 -8.17
C LEU A 141 24.58 -4.98 -7.14
N ASN A 142 25.81 -5.50 -7.16
CA ASN A 142 26.26 -6.52 -6.21
C ASN A 142 26.77 -5.90 -4.89
N TYR A 143 25.88 -5.21 -4.17
CA TYR A 143 26.19 -4.60 -2.88
C TYR A 143 25.28 -5.17 -1.78
N ARG A 144 25.78 -6.16 -1.04
CA ARG A 144 25.04 -6.84 0.04
C ARG A 144 24.41 -5.87 1.04
N ALA A 145 25.13 -4.81 1.41
CA ALA A 145 24.63 -3.79 2.34
C ALA A 145 23.41 -3.03 1.78
N LEU A 146 23.43 -2.67 0.49
CA LEU A 146 22.31 -1.99 -0.16
C LEU A 146 21.09 -2.92 -0.29
N HIS A 147 21.32 -4.20 -0.62
CA HIS A 147 20.25 -5.20 -0.67
C HIS A 147 19.60 -5.41 0.70
N LEU A 148 20.40 -5.52 1.76
CA LEU A 148 19.90 -5.67 3.12
C LEU A 148 19.09 -4.44 3.51
N LEU A 149 19.64 -3.24 3.27
CA LEU A 149 18.95 -1.98 3.59
C LEU A 149 17.62 -1.84 2.84
N SER A 150 17.58 -2.19 1.55
CA SER A 150 16.35 -2.16 0.74
C SER A 150 15.31 -3.17 1.24
N LYS A 151 15.73 -4.36 1.66
CA LYS A 151 14.84 -5.37 2.26
C LYS A 151 14.31 -4.92 3.61
N THR A 152 15.16 -4.37 4.47
CA THR A 152 14.75 -3.77 5.74
C THR A 152 13.76 -2.64 5.51
N ALA A 153 14.01 -1.78 4.52
CA ALA A 153 13.09 -0.71 4.13
C ALA A 153 11.71 -1.26 3.70
N LEU A 154 11.69 -2.31 2.87
CA LEU A 154 10.45 -2.95 2.43
C LEU A 154 9.68 -3.56 3.60
N VAL A 155 10.32 -4.41 4.40
CA VAL A 155 9.67 -5.07 5.54
C VAL A 155 9.19 -4.02 6.54
N GLY A 156 10.03 -3.04 6.86
CA GLY A 156 9.68 -1.97 7.80
C GLY A 156 8.52 -1.11 7.30
N LEU A 157 8.45 -0.79 6.00
CA LEU A 157 7.34 -0.06 5.41
C LEU A 157 6.05 -0.89 5.38
N LEU A 158 6.13 -2.21 5.13
CA LEU A 158 4.97 -3.09 5.20
C LEU A 158 4.41 -3.16 6.63
N ILE A 159 5.28 -3.24 7.64
CA ILE A 159 4.90 -3.13 9.05
C ILE A 159 4.26 -1.77 9.34
N GLN A 160 4.82 -0.67 8.84
CA GLN A 160 4.24 0.68 9.00
C GLN A 160 2.84 0.77 8.39
N LEU A 161 2.61 0.18 7.21
CA LEU A 161 1.31 0.12 6.55
C LEU A 161 0.31 -0.73 7.35
N ALA A 162 0.76 -1.86 7.92
CA ALA A 162 -0.06 -2.68 8.82
C ALA A 162 -0.48 -1.90 10.07
N LEU A 163 0.47 -1.27 10.75
CA LEU A 163 0.22 -0.41 11.91
C LEU A 163 -0.72 0.75 11.54
N GLY A 164 -0.55 1.37 10.37
CA GLY A 164 -1.43 2.44 9.89
C GLY A 164 -2.85 1.96 9.61
N GLY A 165 -3.00 0.77 9.04
CA GLY A 165 -4.29 0.10 8.88
C GLY A 165 -4.97 -0.16 10.22
N LEU A 166 -4.24 -0.73 11.17
CA LEU A 166 -4.74 -0.97 12.52
C LEU A 166 -5.18 0.34 13.20
N VAL A 167 -4.33 1.38 13.21
CA VAL A 167 -4.65 2.69 13.82
C VAL A 167 -5.93 3.28 13.24
N ARG A 168 -6.10 3.16 11.92
CA ARG A 168 -7.28 3.67 11.22
C ARG A 168 -8.53 2.89 11.60
N HIS A 169 -8.50 1.57 11.50
CA HIS A 169 -9.69 0.73 11.65
C HIS A 169 -10.09 0.53 13.11
N SER A 170 -9.17 0.73 14.06
CA SER A 170 -9.50 0.80 15.50
C SER A 170 -9.89 2.21 15.98
N HIS A 171 -10.00 3.18 15.07
CA HIS A 171 -10.27 4.59 15.41
C HIS A 171 -9.22 5.25 16.33
N ALA A 172 -8.02 4.68 16.44
CA ALA A 172 -6.94 5.18 17.29
C ALA A 172 -6.18 6.41 16.75
N GLY A 173 -6.63 6.99 15.63
CA GLY A 173 -5.89 8.07 14.93
C GLY A 173 -5.63 9.33 15.77
N LEU A 174 -6.51 9.64 16.73
CA LEU A 174 -6.36 10.75 17.69
C LEU A 174 -6.13 10.29 19.13
N ALA A 175 -5.90 8.98 19.35
CA ALA A 175 -5.67 8.46 20.70
C ALA A 175 -4.47 9.14 21.39
N CYS A 176 -3.47 9.51 20.60
CA CYS A 176 -2.44 10.47 21.00
C CYS A 176 -2.70 11.81 20.28
N SER A 177 -3.46 12.73 20.85
CA SER A 177 -3.87 13.97 20.14
C SER A 177 -2.76 15.03 20.01
N GLN A 178 -1.62 14.84 20.66
CA GLN A 178 -0.46 15.73 20.60
C GLN A 178 0.69 15.10 19.79
N PHE A 179 1.71 15.90 19.45
CA PHE A 179 2.96 15.44 18.84
C PHE A 179 4.11 16.36 19.29
N PRO A 180 5.28 15.83 19.72
CA PRO A 180 5.68 14.42 19.76
C PRO A 180 5.09 13.61 20.93
N ASN A 181 4.52 14.27 21.94
CA ASN A 181 3.91 13.65 23.11
C ASN A 181 2.66 12.82 22.76
N CYS A 182 2.27 11.91 23.64
CA CYS A 182 0.97 11.25 23.59
C CYS A 182 0.10 11.76 24.73
N LEU A 183 -0.87 12.62 24.41
CA LEU A 183 -1.62 13.40 25.39
C LEU A 183 -0.65 14.27 26.20
N GLU A 184 -0.86 14.43 27.51
CA GLU A 184 -0.05 15.31 28.36
C GLU A 184 1.36 14.77 28.66
N SER A 185 1.60 13.47 28.43
CA SER A 185 2.88 12.81 28.70
C SER A 185 3.61 12.42 27.42
N PHE A 186 4.93 12.25 27.51
CA PHE A 186 5.71 11.73 26.39
C PHE A 186 5.31 10.29 26.04
N PHE A 187 5.08 9.45 27.05
CA PHE A 187 4.64 8.07 26.91
C PHE A 187 3.11 7.97 26.81
N PRO A 188 2.54 6.87 26.29
CA PRO A 188 1.10 6.69 26.17
C PRO A 188 0.49 6.32 27.53
N ILE A 189 0.25 7.31 28.38
CA ILE A 189 -0.38 7.13 29.70
C ILE A 189 -1.79 7.74 29.62
N PRO A 190 -2.87 6.97 29.85
CA PRO A 190 -2.90 5.53 30.19
C PRO A 190 -2.54 4.61 29.00
N LEU A 191 -1.98 3.44 29.31
CA LEU A 191 -1.71 2.39 28.31
C LEU A 191 -3.01 1.67 27.94
N THR A 192 -3.71 2.21 26.96
CA THR A 192 -4.85 1.57 26.30
C THR A 192 -4.40 0.94 24.99
N PHE A 193 -5.26 0.13 24.36
CA PHE A 193 -4.95 -0.45 23.06
C PHE A 193 -4.71 0.64 22.00
N GLU A 194 -5.55 1.67 22.00
CA GLU A 194 -5.54 2.77 21.04
C GLU A 194 -4.32 3.68 21.21
N THR A 195 -4.03 4.11 22.45
CA THR A 195 -2.86 4.95 22.74
C THR A 195 -1.56 4.21 22.44
N SER A 196 -1.48 2.93 22.80
CA SER A 196 -0.32 2.08 22.51
C SER A 196 -0.11 1.92 21.00
N LEU A 197 -1.17 1.65 20.25
CA LEU A 197 -1.10 1.45 18.81
C LEU A 197 -0.70 2.73 18.06
N ALA A 198 -1.30 3.87 18.41
CA ALA A 198 -0.95 5.18 17.85
C ALA A 198 0.51 5.55 18.17
N PHE A 199 0.97 5.26 19.39
CA PHE A 199 2.35 5.48 19.81
C PHE A 199 3.33 4.60 19.02
N ILE A 200 3.09 3.27 18.95
CA ILE A 200 3.93 2.32 18.21
C ILE A 200 4.01 2.71 16.73
N HIS A 201 2.90 3.09 16.10
CA HIS A 201 2.87 3.55 14.71
C HIS A 201 3.81 4.76 14.48
N ARG A 202 3.86 5.72 15.40
CA ARG A 202 4.73 6.91 15.29
C ARG A 202 6.20 6.56 15.47
N TRP A 203 6.50 5.80 16.53
CA TRP A 203 7.87 5.44 16.88
C TRP A 203 8.50 4.52 15.85
N TRP A 204 7.73 3.58 15.30
CA TRP A 204 8.19 2.77 14.16
C TRP A 204 8.55 3.66 12.97
N GLY A 205 7.72 4.66 12.66
CA GLY A 205 8.01 5.64 11.61
C GLY A 205 9.30 6.43 11.84
N ILE A 206 9.56 6.85 13.09
CA ILE A 206 10.79 7.55 13.47
C ILE A 206 12.01 6.64 13.31
N ILE A 207 11.94 5.39 13.76
CA ILE A 207 13.01 4.39 13.58
C ILE A 207 13.35 4.21 12.10
N MET A 208 12.34 4.22 11.22
CA MET A 208 12.53 4.08 9.78
C MET A 208 13.23 5.27 9.11
N ILE A 209 13.33 6.45 9.76
CA ILE A 209 14.09 7.61 9.23
C ILE A 209 15.53 7.23 8.93
N GLY A 210 16.19 6.51 9.84
CA GLY A 210 17.56 6.07 9.64
C GLY A 210 17.69 5.23 8.36
N VAL A 211 16.80 4.27 8.15
CA VAL A 211 16.81 3.38 6.97
C VAL A 211 16.67 4.19 5.67
N PHE A 212 15.72 5.12 5.61
CA PHE A 212 15.47 5.94 4.41
C PHE A 212 16.57 6.96 4.13
N ILE A 213 17.24 7.50 5.14
CA ILE A 213 18.42 8.38 4.96
C ILE A 213 19.60 7.60 4.39
N HIS A 214 19.85 6.39 4.88
CA HIS A 214 21.00 5.59 4.44
C HIS A 214 20.86 5.05 3.00
N LEU A 215 19.62 4.95 2.49
CA LEU A 215 19.34 4.39 1.16
C LEU A 215 20.02 5.20 0.04
N PRO A 216 19.78 6.52 -0.14
CA PRO A 216 20.49 7.32 -1.13
C PRO A 216 22.00 7.39 -0.85
N LEU A 217 22.43 7.49 0.41
CA LEU A 217 23.86 7.57 0.78
C LEU A 217 24.66 6.35 0.27
N LYS A 218 24.07 5.15 0.30
CA LYS A 218 24.70 3.93 -0.23
C LYS A 218 24.64 3.82 -1.76
N VAL A 219 23.76 4.56 -2.43
CA VAL A 219 23.63 4.58 -3.89
C VAL A 219 24.50 5.66 -4.55
N PHE A 220 24.93 6.67 -3.78
CA PHE A 220 25.53 7.93 -4.28
C PHE A 220 26.77 7.77 -5.17
N LYS A 221 27.45 6.61 -5.15
CA LYS A 221 28.64 6.30 -5.98
C LYS A 221 28.35 5.48 -7.25
N ASN A 222 27.12 5.01 -7.47
CA ASN A 222 26.85 3.96 -8.46
C ASN A 222 26.21 4.45 -9.77
N SER A 223 25.02 5.05 -9.72
CA SER A 223 24.28 5.41 -10.96
C SER A 223 23.36 6.60 -10.74
N TYR A 224 23.42 7.60 -11.64
CA TYR A 224 22.63 8.84 -11.54
C TYR A 224 21.10 8.59 -11.48
N PRO A 225 20.50 7.70 -12.31
CA PRO A 225 19.06 7.43 -12.23
C PRO A 225 18.64 6.80 -10.89
N LEU A 226 19.43 5.88 -10.33
CA LEU A 226 19.15 5.25 -9.04
C LEU A 226 19.35 6.23 -7.88
N LYS A 227 20.31 7.14 -7.98
CA LYS A 227 20.50 8.22 -7.00
C LYS A 227 19.29 9.15 -6.98
N LYS A 228 18.77 9.54 -8.15
CA LYS A 228 17.56 10.36 -8.25
C LYS A 228 16.35 9.65 -7.64
N LEU A 229 16.15 8.38 -7.97
CA LEU A 229 15.04 7.58 -7.44
C LEU A 229 15.13 7.36 -5.91
N SER A 230 16.30 7.01 -5.38
CA SER A 230 16.49 6.85 -3.92
C SER A 230 16.35 8.16 -3.14
N SER A 231 16.82 9.27 -3.71
CA SER A 231 16.61 10.61 -3.11
C SER A 231 15.13 11.00 -3.15
N PHE A 232 14.42 10.68 -4.23
CA PHE A 232 12.98 10.91 -4.34
C PHE A 232 12.19 10.09 -3.32
N LEU A 233 12.55 8.81 -3.09
CA LEU A 233 11.96 7.99 -2.02
C LEU A 233 12.13 8.62 -0.64
N LEU A 234 13.30 9.19 -0.34
CA LEU A 234 13.53 9.91 0.92
C LEU A 234 12.61 11.14 1.03
N VAL A 235 12.46 11.92 -0.04
CA VAL A 235 11.54 13.08 -0.06
C VAL A 235 10.10 12.64 0.19
N LEU A 236 9.62 11.60 -0.50
CA LEU A 236 8.27 11.06 -0.28
C LEU A 236 8.09 10.53 1.16
N PHE A 237 9.12 9.91 1.75
CA PHE A 237 9.08 9.45 3.13
C PHE A 237 9.02 10.62 4.14
N ILE A 238 9.76 11.70 3.90
CA ILE A 238 9.67 12.93 4.72
C ILE A 238 8.26 13.53 4.61
N LEU A 239 7.72 13.63 3.39
CA LEU A 239 6.34 14.08 3.18
C LEU A 239 5.32 13.18 3.88
N GLN A 240 5.55 11.87 3.93
CA GLN A 240 4.70 10.92 4.66
C GLN A 240 4.66 11.24 6.15
N ILE A 241 5.81 11.54 6.77
CA ILE A 241 5.90 11.94 8.18
C ILE A 241 5.17 13.26 8.40
N ILE A 242 5.40 14.26 7.54
CA ILE A 242 4.74 15.57 7.64
C ILE A 242 3.21 15.41 7.57
N LEU A 243 2.69 14.65 6.60
CA LEU A 243 1.26 14.36 6.50
C LEU A 243 0.74 13.58 7.73
N GLY A 244 1.54 12.68 8.30
CA GLY A 244 1.20 11.95 9.51
C GLY A 244 1.05 12.86 10.73
N VAL A 245 2.00 13.78 10.93
CA VAL A 245 1.94 14.80 11.98
C VAL A 245 0.74 15.73 11.74
N THR A 246 0.56 16.19 10.50
CA THR A 246 -0.55 17.07 10.10
C THR A 246 -1.91 16.41 10.35
N ASN A 247 -2.05 15.10 10.14
CA ASN A 247 -3.29 14.38 10.46
C ASN A 247 -3.69 14.50 11.93
N VAL A 248 -2.72 14.51 12.84
CA VAL A 248 -2.96 14.64 14.28
C VAL A 248 -3.28 16.09 14.62
N LEU A 249 -2.47 17.04 14.15
CA LEU A 249 -2.60 18.47 14.46
C LEU A 249 -3.91 19.08 13.92
N PHE A 250 -4.39 18.59 12.77
CA PHE A 250 -5.62 19.10 12.13
C PHE A 250 -6.83 18.18 12.35
N GLY A 251 -6.81 17.34 13.39
CA GLY A 251 -8.00 16.60 13.80
C GLY A 251 -8.55 15.64 12.74
N LEU A 252 -7.66 14.93 12.03
CA LEU A 252 -8.04 13.88 11.07
C LEU A 252 -8.86 14.37 9.86
N HIS A 253 -8.54 15.55 9.32
CA HIS A 253 -9.17 16.08 8.11
C HIS A 253 -9.10 15.09 6.92
N THR A 254 -10.24 14.85 6.26
CA THR A 254 -10.42 13.79 5.26
C THR A 254 -9.38 13.83 4.14
N HIS A 255 -9.08 15.00 3.58
CA HIS A 255 -8.11 15.12 2.50
C HIS A 255 -6.67 14.79 2.95
N ILE A 256 -6.30 15.16 4.18
CA ILE A 256 -4.95 14.92 4.71
C ILE A 256 -4.77 13.43 4.98
N ARG A 257 -5.79 12.78 5.56
CA ARG A 257 -5.80 11.32 5.77
C ARG A 257 -5.73 10.56 4.46
N ALA A 258 -6.56 10.96 3.50
CA ALA A 258 -6.60 10.32 2.20
C ALA A 258 -5.24 10.45 1.49
N THR A 259 -4.63 11.64 1.53
CA THR A 259 -3.32 11.91 0.94
C THR A 259 -2.21 11.14 1.65
N HIS A 260 -2.22 11.09 2.98
CA HIS A 260 -1.25 10.32 3.77
C HIS A 260 -1.28 8.82 3.41
N ALA A 261 -2.46 8.23 3.28
CA ALA A 261 -2.58 6.83 2.87
C ALA A 261 -2.14 6.62 1.41
N ALA A 262 -2.58 7.48 0.49
CA ALA A 262 -2.22 7.40 -0.93
C ALA A 262 -0.71 7.53 -1.17
N LEU A 263 -0.04 8.42 -0.43
CA LEU A 263 1.41 8.60 -0.48
C LEU A 263 2.14 7.37 0.11
N GLY A 264 1.61 6.77 1.18
CA GLY A 264 2.13 5.52 1.74
C GLY A 264 2.11 4.37 0.73
N TYR A 265 1.02 4.22 -0.03
CA TYR A 265 0.91 3.20 -1.08
C TYR A 265 1.88 3.47 -2.25
N ALA A 266 2.05 4.74 -2.63
CA ALA A 266 3.00 5.13 -3.67
C ALA A 266 4.45 4.86 -3.23
N LEU A 267 4.78 5.18 -1.97
CA LEU A 267 6.09 4.91 -1.39
C LEU A 267 6.38 3.40 -1.38
N TRP A 268 5.40 2.57 -1.03
CA TRP A 268 5.51 1.10 -1.10
C TRP A 268 5.81 0.61 -2.51
N GLY A 269 4.99 1.02 -3.49
CA GLY A 269 5.18 0.61 -4.90
C GLY A 269 6.53 1.06 -5.46
N LEU A 270 6.93 2.31 -5.21
CA LEU A 270 8.20 2.86 -5.69
C LEU A 270 9.42 2.23 -5.01
N LEU A 271 9.34 1.93 -3.70
CA LEU A 271 10.41 1.24 -2.99
C LEU A 271 10.57 -0.21 -3.47
N PHE A 272 9.45 -0.88 -3.77
CA PHE A 272 9.47 -2.21 -4.35
C PHE A 272 10.07 -2.20 -5.77
N TYR A 273 9.67 -1.23 -6.60
CA TYR A 273 10.27 -0.99 -7.91
C TYR A 273 11.79 -0.73 -7.81
N PHE A 274 12.22 0.13 -6.88
CA PHE A 274 13.64 0.38 -6.61
C PHE A 274 14.37 -0.92 -6.22
N SER A 275 13.78 -1.73 -5.34
CA SER A 275 14.34 -3.00 -4.87
C SER A 275 14.52 -4.03 -5.98
N LEU A 276 13.57 -4.08 -6.93
CA LEU A 276 13.70 -4.86 -8.17
C LEU A 276 14.86 -4.36 -9.02
N LYS A 277 14.92 -3.04 -9.24
CA LYS A 277 15.93 -2.41 -10.12
C LYS A 277 17.35 -2.64 -9.66
N ILE A 278 17.61 -2.72 -8.35
CA ILE A 278 18.94 -2.98 -7.79
C ILE A 278 19.25 -4.49 -7.64
N GLY A 279 18.32 -5.36 -8.01
CA GLY A 279 18.45 -6.82 -7.90
C GLY A 279 18.33 -7.37 -6.47
N ALA A 280 17.87 -6.59 -5.49
CA ALA A 280 17.79 -7.03 -4.09
C ALA A 280 16.84 -8.22 -3.90
N LEU A 281 15.84 -8.34 -4.78
CA LEU A 281 14.82 -9.37 -4.75
C LEU A 281 15.10 -10.52 -5.73
N HIS A 282 16.25 -10.54 -6.41
CA HIS A 282 16.54 -11.53 -7.46
C HIS A 282 16.43 -12.98 -6.98
N LYS A 283 16.85 -13.29 -5.74
CA LYS A 283 16.73 -14.63 -5.13
C LYS A 283 15.30 -15.01 -4.70
N TRP A 284 14.40 -14.05 -4.53
CA TRP A 284 12.98 -14.33 -4.21
C TRP A 284 12.18 -14.69 -5.47
N PHE A 285 12.80 -14.55 -6.64
CA PHE A 285 12.16 -14.59 -7.96
C PHE A 285 12.83 -15.56 -8.94
N ILE A 286 13.71 -16.44 -8.45
CA ILE A 286 14.22 -17.63 -9.15
C ILE A 286 13.56 -18.83 -8.51
#